data_AF-A0A8S0FXV9-F1
#
_entry.id   AF-A0A8S0FXV9-F1
#
_cell.length_a   1.000
_cell.length_b   1.000
_cell.length_c   1.000
_cell.angle_alpha   90.00
_cell.angle_beta   90.00
_cell.angle_gamma   90.00
#
_symmetry.space_group_name_H-M   'P 1'
#
loop_
_entity.id
_entity.type
_entity.pdbx_description
1 polymer ?
#
loop_
_entity_poly.entity_id
_entity_poly.type
_entity_poly.pdbx_seq_one_letter_code
_entity_poly.pdbx_strand_id
1 'polypeptide(L)'
;MLIPAGTRVSASDSVIFATDTDVVLKAGLLLVNVTATCTEPGTAGNGWQPAQVSQLLDEIDNVNLLVSNLMASSGGSEQEDDDRLRERIRLAPESFTNAGSRGAYRFHAMQAHPNIVDVAVLSPVPGTVDLYPLLSTGLPDGGVLTLVESFCSDEKVRPLTDNGISAG
;
A
#
# COMPACT_ATOMS: atom_id res chain seq x y z
N MET A 1 14.50 -9.21 -31.05
CA MET A 1 14.73 -7.79 -30.76
C MET A 1 14.51 -7.56 -29.28
N LEU A 2 15.41 -6.85 -28.60
CA LEU A 2 15.30 -6.57 -27.16
C LEU A 2 14.68 -5.19 -26.98
N ILE A 3 13.68 -5.10 -26.10
CA ILE A 3 13.12 -3.85 -25.60
C ILE A 3 13.57 -3.76 -24.14
N PRO A 4 14.52 -2.87 -23.80
CA PRO A 4 15.04 -2.79 -22.44
C PRO A 4 13.98 -2.26 -21.45
N ALA A 5 14.12 -2.64 -20.18
CA ALA A 5 13.47 -1.98 -19.07
C ALA A 5 13.81 -0.47 -19.11
N GLY A 6 12.85 0.35 -18.73
CA GLY A 6 13.00 1.80 -18.77
C GLY A 6 12.66 2.43 -20.12
N THR A 7 12.26 1.66 -21.15
CA THR A 7 11.81 2.22 -22.44
C THR A 7 10.60 3.11 -22.22
N ARG A 8 10.67 4.36 -22.67
CA ARG A 8 9.70 5.41 -22.37
C ARG A 8 8.62 5.57 -23.43
N VAL A 9 7.38 5.70 -22.97
CA VAL A 9 6.19 5.95 -23.78
C VAL A 9 5.36 7.05 -23.15
N SER A 10 5.00 8.08 -23.89
CA SER A 10 4.13 9.15 -23.41
C SER A 10 2.65 8.90 -23.73
N ALA A 11 1.81 9.36 -22.82
CA ALA A 11 0.37 9.47 -22.99
C ALA A 11 -0.07 10.90 -23.34
N SER A 12 0.73 11.88 -22.91
CA SER A 12 0.64 13.30 -23.24
C SER A 12 2.02 13.93 -23.08
N ASP A 13 2.13 15.24 -23.35
CA ASP A 13 3.40 15.98 -23.23
C ASP A 13 4.01 15.93 -21.82
N SER A 14 3.21 15.63 -20.79
CA SER A 14 3.65 15.61 -19.39
C SER A 14 3.63 14.23 -18.73
N VAL A 15 2.93 13.24 -19.29
CA VAL A 15 2.78 11.93 -18.65
C VAL A 15 3.55 10.87 -19.42
N ILE A 16 4.59 10.34 -18.77
CA ILE A 16 5.52 9.36 -19.32
C ILE A 16 5.44 8.07 -18.51
N PHE A 17 5.43 6.94 -19.21
CA PHE A 17 5.50 5.59 -18.65
C PHE A 17 6.81 4.94 -19.08
N ALA A 18 7.37 4.10 -18.21
CA ALA A 18 8.59 3.34 -18.47
C ALA A 18 8.31 1.85 -18.31
N THR A 19 8.84 1.01 -19.21
CA THR A 19 8.71 -0.46 -19.10
C THR A 19 9.39 -0.99 -17.83
N ASP A 20 8.73 -1.90 -17.12
CA ASP A 20 9.25 -2.36 -15.82
C ASP A 20 10.38 -3.41 -15.94
N THR A 21 10.40 -4.14 -17.06
CA THR A 21 11.32 -5.26 -17.28
C THR A 21 11.77 -5.33 -18.73
N ASP A 22 12.93 -5.95 -18.94
CA ASP A 22 13.42 -6.29 -20.27
C ASP A 22 12.46 -7.27 -20.93
N VAL A 23 12.07 -6.99 -22.18
CA VAL A 23 11.21 -7.88 -22.96
C VAL A 23 11.79 -8.15 -24.33
N VAL A 24 11.73 -9.40 -24.78
CA VAL A 24 12.27 -9.81 -26.09
C VAL A 24 11.13 -10.10 -27.04
N LEU A 25 11.04 -9.32 -28.12
CA LEU A 25 10.22 -9.67 -29.28
C LEU A 25 10.93 -10.79 -30.06
N LYS A 26 10.41 -12.02 -29.93
CA LYS A 26 10.96 -13.21 -30.60
C LYS A 26 10.74 -13.15 -32.10
N ALA A 27 11.66 -13.72 -32.87
CA ALA A 27 11.52 -13.84 -34.32
C ALA A 27 10.22 -14.59 -34.67
N GLY A 28 9.43 -14.03 -35.59
CA GLY A 28 8.13 -14.56 -36.00
C GLY A 28 6.93 -14.04 -35.20
N LEU A 29 7.14 -13.29 -34.10
CA LEU A 29 6.09 -12.56 -33.42
C LEU A 29 6.02 -11.11 -33.91
N LEU A 30 4.79 -10.58 -34.00
CA LEU A 30 4.53 -9.20 -34.43
C LEU A 30 4.21 -8.26 -33.26
N LEU A 31 3.94 -8.80 -32.07
CA LEU A 31 3.60 -8.05 -30.88
C LEU A 31 4.18 -8.71 -29.64
N VAL A 32 4.40 -7.91 -28.59
CA VAL A 32 4.77 -8.37 -27.26
C VAL A 32 4.17 -7.44 -26.21
N ASN A 33 3.76 -8.00 -25.08
CA ASN A 33 3.17 -7.25 -23.97
C ASN A 33 4.19 -7.12 -22.84
N VAL A 34 4.25 -5.95 -22.23
CA VAL A 34 5.09 -5.65 -21.07
C VAL A 34 4.34 -4.67 -20.17
N THR A 35 4.58 -4.76 -18.86
CA THR A 35 4.05 -3.79 -17.91
C THR A 35 4.88 -2.51 -17.93
N ALA A 36 4.25 -1.39 -17.64
CA ALA A 36 4.91 -0.09 -17.58
C ALA A 36 4.33 0.74 -16.45
N THR A 37 5.20 1.48 -15.76
CA THR A 37 4.86 2.33 -14.62
C THR A 37 5.05 3.80 -15.00
N CYS A 38 4.16 4.67 -14.53
CA CYS A 38 4.30 6.12 -14.70
C CYS A 38 5.59 6.59 -14.01
N THR A 39 6.40 7.39 -14.70
CA THR A 39 7.68 7.90 -14.15
C THR A 39 7.47 8.94 -13.06
N GLU A 40 6.31 9.59 -13.06
CA GLU A 40 5.90 10.51 -12.01
C GLU A 40 5.06 9.78 -10.96
N PRO A 41 5.43 9.84 -9.67
CA PRO A 41 4.58 9.34 -8.60
C PRO A 41 3.31 10.20 -8.50
N GLY A 42 2.20 9.59 -8.10
CA GLY A 42 0.92 10.27 -7.99
C GLY A 42 -0.17 9.64 -8.83
N THR A 43 -1.28 10.38 -8.94
CA THR A 43 -2.48 9.95 -9.67
C THR A 43 -2.47 10.35 -11.15
N ALA A 44 -1.49 11.15 -11.59
CA ALA A 44 -1.37 11.63 -12.97
C ALA A 44 -1.24 10.50 -14.00
N GLY A 45 -0.64 9.38 -13.58
CA GLY A 45 -0.52 8.17 -14.39
C GLY A 45 -1.80 7.32 -14.46
N ASN A 46 -2.90 7.69 -13.81
CA ASN A 46 -4.15 6.89 -13.79
C ASN A 46 -5.15 7.32 -14.86
N GLY A 47 -6.02 6.39 -15.26
CA GLY A 47 -7.21 6.66 -16.06
C GLY A 47 -6.98 6.78 -17.57
N TRP A 48 -5.75 6.57 -18.05
CA TRP A 48 -5.42 6.59 -19.48
C TRP A 48 -6.02 5.38 -20.16
N GLN A 49 -7.07 5.60 -20.95
CA GLN A 49 -7.82 4.58 -21.68
C GLN A 49 -6.95 3.85 -22.70
N PRO A 50 -7.35 2.65 -23.17
CA PRO A 50 -6.62 1.92 -24.20
C PRO A 50 -6.26 2.81 -25.40
N ALA A 51 -5.04 2.61 -25.92
CA ALA A 51 -4.44 3.39 -27.00
C ALA A 51 -4.10 4.87 -26.69
N GLN A 52 -4.35 5.38 -25.49
CA GLN A 52 -3.95 6.76 -25.15
C GLN A 52 -2.46 6.87 -24.78
N VAL A 53 -1.85 5.82 -24.24
CA VAL A 53 -0.39 5.76 -24.00
C VAL A 53 0.25 5.17 -25.26
N SER A 54 0.66 6.00 -26.21
CA SER A 54 1.00 5.53 -27.57
C SER A 54 2.21 6.17 -28.25
N GLN A 55 2.79 7.21 -27.67
CA GLN A 55 3.92 7.89 -28.28
C GLN A 55 5.23 7.35 -27.70
N LEU A 56 5.94 6.53 -28.46
CA LEU A 56 7.26 6.03 -28.09
C LEU A 56 8.29 7.18 -28.10
N LEU A 57 9.02 7.35 -27.01
CA LEU A 57 10.02 8.42 -26.85
C LEU A 57 11.45 7.94 -27.13
N ASP A 58 11.72 6.65 -26.97
CA ASP A 58 13.05 6.07 -27.14
C ASP A 58 13.15 5.31 -28.47
N GLU A 59 14.30 5.44 -29.14
CA GLU A 59 14.60 4.69 -30.35
C GLU A 59 15.13 3.28 -29.99
N ILE A 60 14.55 2.25 -30.59
CA ILE A 60 14.91 0.85 -30.34
C ILE A 60 15.36 0.19 -31.64
N ASP A 61 16.63 -0.20 -31.70
CA ASP A 61 17.23 -0.92 -32.83
C ASP A 61 16.98 -0.29 -34.22
N ASN A 62 16.74 1.02 -34.30
CA ASN A 62 16.32 1.75 -35.51
C ASN A 62 15.05 1.18 -36.19
N VAL A 63 14.16 0.54 -35.42
CA VAL A 63 12.90 -0.04 -35.91
C VAL A 63 11.72 0.86 -35.51
N ASN A 64 10.81 1.09 -36.45
CA ASN A 64 9.53 1.75 -36.16
C ASN A 64 8.59 0.78 -35.45
N LEU A 65 8.42 0.97 -34.14
CA LEU A 65 7.50 0.20 -33.31
C LEU A 65 6.23 1.02 -33.05
N LEU A 66 5.10 0.33 -33.05
CA LEU A 66 3.85 0.87 -32.53
C LEU A 66 3.69 0.41 -31.09
N VAL A 67 3.38 1.34 -30.20
CA VAL A 67 3.14 1.06 -28.79
C VAL A 67 1.76 1.56 -28.40
N SER A 68 1.07 0.78 -27.58
CA SER A 68 -0.22 1.16 -27.01
C SER A 68 -0.46 0.43 -25.71
N ASN A 69 -1.06 1.11 -24.73
CA ASN A 69 -1.62 0.43 -23.57
C ASN A 69 -2.88 -0.36 -23.96
N LEU A 70 -2.98 -1.59 -23.45
CA LEU A 70 -4.10 -2.49 -23.71
C LEU A 70 -5.30 -2.25 -22.79
N MET A 71 -5.06 -1.67 -21.61
CA MET A 71 -6.04 -1.45 -20.56
C MET A 71 -5.85 -0.06 -19.94
N ALA A 72 -6.87 0.40 -19.22
CA ALA A 72 -6.79 1.67 -18.50
C ALA A 72 -5.67 1.63 -17.45
N SER A 73 -4.82 2.65 -17.43
CA SER A 73 -3.75 2.74 -16.43
C SER A 73 -4.33 2.99 -15.03
N SER A 74 -3.74 2.36 -14.02
CA SER A 74 -4.21 2.44 -12.63
C SER A 74 -3.08 2.08 -11.66
N GLY A 75 -3.31 2.30 -10.37
CA GLY A 75 -2.35 1.94 -9.31
C GLY A 75 -1.44 3.08 -8.85
N GLY A 76 -1.48 4.23 -9.52
CA GLY A 76 -0.86 5.46 -9.01
C GLY A 76 -1.65 6.00 -7.81
N SER A 77 -0.97 6.37 -6.75
CA SER A 77 -1.53 7.10 -5.63
C SER A 77 -0.68 8.31 -5.36
N GLU A 78 -1.28 9.40 -4.87
CA GLU A 78 -0.49 10.48 -4.29
C GLU A 78 0.39 9.90 -3.18
N GLN A 79 1.63 10.41 -3.09
CA GLN A 79 2.50 10.08 -1.99
C GLN A 79 1.78 10.45 -0.70
N GLU A 80 1.66 9.51 0.25
CA GLU A 80 1.00 9.77 1.53
C GLU A 80 1.60 11.03 2.17
N ASP A 81 0.81 12.10 2.17
CA ASP A 81 1.23 13.38 2.72
C ASP A 81 1.31 13.25 4.25
N ASP A 82 2.46 13.64 4.77
CA ASP A 82 3.01 13.39 6.10
C ASP A 82 2.24 14.10 7.26
N ASP A 83 0.97 14.45 7.03
CA ASP A 83 0.08 15.14 7.97
C ASP A 83 -0.84 14.18 8.74
N ARG A 84 -1.20 13.02 8.17
CA ARG A 84 -1.96 11.99 8.91
C ARG A 84 -1.12 11.27 9.98
N LEU A 85 0.20 11.32 9.86
CA LEU A 85 1.12 10.81 10.88
C LEU A 85 1.39 11.85 11.99
N ARG A 86 1.41 13.16 11.66
CA ARG A 86 1.67 14.25 12.62
C ARG A 86 0.49 14.57 13.53
N GLU A 87 -0.74 14.45 13.06
CA GLU A 87 -1.95 14.63 13.91
C GLU A 87 -2.10 13.52 14.96
N ARG A 88 -1.71 12.27 14.66
CA ARG A 88 -1.72 11.16 15.64
C ARG A 88 -0.69 11.34 16.76
N ILE A 89 0.46 11.96 16.48
CA ILE A 89 1.52 12.19 17.48
C ILE A 89 1.16 13.35 18.41
N ARG A 90 0.44 14.37 17.92
CA ARG A 90 0.12 15.58 18.70
C ARG A 90 -1.03 15.41 19.70
N LEU A 91 -2.03 14.58 19.39
CA LEU A 91 -3.16 14.30 20.28
C LEU A 91 -2.90 13.18 21.30
N ALA A 92 -1.73 12.55 21.26
CA ALA A 92 -1.39 11.46 22.18
C ALA A 92 -1.39 11.87 23.68
N PRO A 93 -0.94 13.06 24.14
CA PRO A 93 -0.71 13.24 25.57
C PRO A 93 -1.94 13.53 26.45
N GLU A 94 -3.08 13.95 25.90
CA GLU A 94 -4.17 14.52 26.74
C GLU A 94 -5.26 13.51 27.19
N SER A 95 -5.23 12.26 26.73
CA SER A 95 -6.19 11.23 27.17
C SER A 95 -5.66 10.30 28.29
N PHE A 96 -4.43 10.51 28.77
CA PHE A 96 -3.73 9.63 29.72
C PHE A 96 -4.14 9.81 31.19
N THR A 97 -5.43 9.84 31.51
CA THR A 97 -5.86 9.84 32.92
C THR A 97 -6.59 8.60 33.39
N ASN A 98 -6.86 7.61 32.53
CA ASN A 98 -7.29 6.25 32.95
C ASN A 98 -6.72 5.12 32.04
N ALA A 99 -5.87 5.46 31.06
CA ALA A 99 -5.59 4.63 29.87
C ALA A 99 -4.18 4.02 29.81
N GLY A 100 -3.46 3.86 30.92
CA GLY A 100 -2.09 3.32 30.91
C GLY A 100 -1.97 1.94 30.26
N SER A 101 -2.93 1.04 30.53
CA SER A 101 -3.00 -0.28 29.88
C SER A 101 -3.72 -0.23 28.53
N ARG A 102 -4.92 0.37 28.48
CA ARG A 102 -5.75 0.41 27.26
C ARG A 102 -5.12 1.19 26.11
N GLY A 103 -4.51 2.33 26.41
CA GLY A 103 -3.81 3.17 25.43
C GLY A 103 -2.55 2.49 24.90
N ALA A 104 -1.82 1.77 25.76
CA ALA A 104 -0.66 0.97 25.35
C ALA A 104 -1.08 -0.15 24.38
N TYR A 105 -2.12 -0.93 24.72
CA TYR A 105 -2.64 -1.96 23.82
C TYR A 105 -3.10 -1.40 22.48
N ARG A 106 -3.82 -0.28 22.48
CA ARG A 106 -4.22 0.40 21.24
C ARG A 106 -3.01 0.80 20.41
N PHE A 107 -2.02 1.44 21.03
CA PHE A 107 -0.81 1.90 20.35
C PHE A 107 0.00 0.75 19.74
N HIS A 108 0.17 -0.36 20.47
CA HIS A 108 0.86 -1.53 19.95
C HIS A 108 0.05 -2.25 18.87
N ALA A 109 -1.26 -2.43 19.04
CA ALA A 109 -2.12 -3.06 18.05
C ALA A 109 -2.15 -2.26 16.72
N MET A 110 -2.13 -0.94 16.79
CA MET A 110 -2.03 -0.07 15.60
C MET A 110 -0.70 -0.22 14.84
N GLN A 111 0.36 -0.70 15.49
CA GLN A 111 1.66 -0.95 14.84
C GLN A 111 1.76 -2.34 14.21
N ALA A 112 0.84 -3.25 14.51
CA ALA A 112 0.88 -4.61 13.96
C ALA A 112 0.77 -4.58 12.43
N HIS A 113 -0.13 -3.75 11.87
CA HIS A 113 -0.37 -3.71 10.43
C HIS A 113 -0.65 -2.28 9.92
N PRO A 114 -0.03 -1.84 8.79
CA PRO A 114 -0.18 -0.47 8.28
C PRO A 114 -1.61 -0.08 7.91
N ASN A 115 -2.43 -1.05 7.47
CA ASN A 115 -3.84 -0.78 7.13
C ASN A 115 -4.75 -0.52 8.35
N ILE A 116 -4.28 -0.70 9.59
CA ILE A 116 -5.09 -0.47 10.79
C ILE A 116 -5.25 1.04 11.02
N VAL A 117 -6.49 1.52 10.92
CA VAL A 117 -6.84 2.93 11.11
C VAL A 117 -7.26 3.25 12.54
N ASP A 118 -7.78 2.27 13.26
CA ASP A 118 -8.12 2.40 14.68
C ASP A 118 -8.14 1.03 15.35
N VAL A 119 -8.06 0.99 16.68
CA VAL A 119 -8.27 -0.23 17.47
C VAL A 119 -9.10 0.13 18.69
N ALA A 120 -10.29 -0.46 18.80
CA ALA A 120 -11.04 -0.39 20.05
C ALA A 120 -10.46 -1.44 21.02
N VAL A 121 -10.18 -1.01 22.24
CA VAL A 121 -9.66 -1.88 23.30
C VAL A 121 -10.75 -2.01 24.35
N LEU A 122 -11.25 -3.22 24.58
CA LEU A 122 -12.21 -3.53 25.62
C LEU A 122 -11.57 -4.47 26.64
N SER A 123 -12.02 -4.40 27.89
CA SER A 123 -11.63 -5.36 28.92
C SER A 123 -12.90 -5.73 29.66
N PRO A 124 -13.70 -6.65 29.10
CA PRO A 124 -14.99 -7.02 29.67
C PRO A 124 -14.83 -7.82 30.96
N VAL A 125 -13.69 -8.50 31.14
CA VAL A 125 -13.33 -9.27 32.33
C VAL A 125 -11.93 -8.83 32.79
N PRO A 126 -11.70 -8.64 34.10
CA PRO A 126 -10.36 -8.37 34.62
C PRO A 126 -9.37 -9.47 34.21
N GLY A 127 -8.27 -9.08 33.59
CA GLY A 127 -7.25 -10.02 33.09
C GLY A 127 -7.45 -10.48 31.64
N THR A 128 -8.48 -9.97 30.94
CA THR A 128 -8.69 -10.19 29.50
C THR A 128 -8.84 -8.86 28.78
N VAL A 129 -8.16 -8.73 27.65
CA VAL A 129 -8.24 -7.57 26.77
C VAL A 129 -8.66 -8.02 25.37
N ASP A 130 -9.78 -7.45 24.91
CA ASP A 130 -10.28 -7.65 23.57
C ASP A 130 -9.87 -6.47 22.69
N LEU A 131 -9.28 -6.78 21.54
CA LEU A 131 -8.85 -5.82 20.53
C LEU A 131 -9.75 -5.94 19.31
N TYR A 132 -10.29 -4.81 18.86
CA TYR A 132 -11.11 -4.73 17.66
C TYR A 132 -10.44 -3.78 16.67
N PRO A 133 -9.55 -4.28 15.81
CA PRO A 133 -8.91 -3.47 14.79
C PRO A 133 -9.91 -3.04 13.72
N LEU A 134 -9.81 -1.80 13.28
CA LEU A 134 -10.52 -1.28 12.12
C LEU A 134 -9.49 -1.05 11.01
N LEU A 135 -9.73 -1.59 9.82
CA LEU A 135 -8.90 -1.35 8.65
C LEU A 135 -9.42 -0.16 7.83
N SER A 136 -8.53 0.44 7.04
CA SER A 136 -8.91 1.43 6.01
C SER A 136 -9.91 0.88 4.99
N THR A 137 -9.92 -0.44 4.79
CA THR A 137 -10.81 -1.18 3.90
C THR A 137 -12.06 -1.73 4.59
N GLY A 138 -12.25 -1.48 5.89
CA GLY A 138 -13.38 -1.99 6.68
C GLY A 138 -12.96 -2.98 7.76
N LEU A 139 -13.66 -4.12 7.86
CA LEU A 139 -13.38 -5.13 8.88
C LEU A 139 -12.06 -5.87 8.58
N PRO A 140 -11.26 -6.18 9.61
CA PRO A 140 -10.05 -6.97 9.46
C PRO A 140 -10.40 -8.41 9.06
N ASP A 141 -9.53 -9.00 8.24
CA ASP A 141 -9.59 -10.43 7.96
C ASP A 141 -8.88 -11.22 9.07
N GLY A 142 -9.04 -12.55 9.06
CA GLY A 142 -8.41 -13.42 10.05
C GLY A 142 -6.88 -13.31 10.08
N GLY A 143 -6.25 -12.91 8.97
CA GLY A 143 -4.82 -12.70 8.87
C GLY A 143 -4.37 -11.51 9.72
N VAL A 144 -5.02 -10.37 9.57
CA VAL A 144 -4.75 -9.16 10.38
C VAL A 144 -5.07 -9.42 11.85
N LEU A 145 -6.18 -10.10 12.16
CA LEU A 145 -6.53 -10.43 13.55
C LEU A 145 -5.43 -11.28 14.22
N THR A 146 -4.92 -12.30 13.52
CA THR A 146 -3.81 -13.14 14.01
C THR A 146 -2.52 -12.33 14.19
N LEU A 147 -2.26 -11.38 13.28
CA LEU A 147 -1.10 -10.51 13.35
C LEU A 147 -1.17 -9.58 14.56
N VAL A 148 -2.33 -8.97 14.81
CA VAL A 148 -2.56 -8.12 16.00
C VAL A 148 -2.47 -8.95 17.28
N GLU A 149 -3.08 -10.13 17.30
CA GLU A 149 -3.01 -11.04 18.44
C GLU A 149 -1.56 -11.45 18.73
N SER A 150 -0.78 -11.87 17.72
CA SER A 150 0.62 -12.25 17.91
C SER A 150 1.51 -11.08 18.34
N PHE A 151 1.30 -9.89 17.76
CA PHE A 151 2.08 -8.69 18.07
C PHE A 151 1.80 -8.16 19.49
N CYS A 152 0.53 -8.22 19.93
CA CYS A 152 0.14 -7.81 21.28
C CYS A 152 0.34 -8.91 22.33
N SER A 153 0.48 -10.17 21.91
CA SER A 153 0.73 -11.30 22.80
C SER A 153 2.17 -11.37 23.31
N ASP A 154 3.11 -10.64 22.70
CA ASP A 154 4.51 -10.60 23.11
C ASP A 154 4.65 -10.04 24.53
N GLU A 155 5.47 -10.69 25.34
CA GLU A 155 5.58 -10.53 26.80
C GLU A 155 6.00 -9.11 27.23
N LYS A 156 6.52 -8.31 26.29
CA LYS A 156 6.88 -6.89 26.46
C LYS A 156 5.71 -5.91 26.43
N VAL A 157 4.55 -6.32 25.90
CA VAL A 157 3.35 -5.46 25.78
C VAL A 157 2.35 -5.71 26.91
N ARG A 158 2.42 -6.86 27.59
CA ARG A 158 1.51 -7.22 28.68
C ARG A 158 1.92 -6.54 29.99
N PRO A 159 1.03 -5.76 30.64
CA PRO A 159 1.11 -5.51 32.07
C PRO A 159 0.98 -6.84 32.81
N LEU A 160 1.67 -6.99 33.95
CA LEU A 160 1.89 -8.23 34.72
C LEU A 160 0.62 -9.01 35.17
N THR A 161 -0.59 -8.58 34.79
CA THR A 161 -1.88 -9.06 35.30
C THR A 161 -2.86 -9.59 34.23
N ASP A 162 -2.49 -9.64 32.94
CA ASP A 162 -3.38 -10.15 31.87
C ASP A 162 -3.08 -11.61 31.47
N ASN A 163 -4.13 -12.44 31.47
CA ASN A 163 -4.09 -13.87 31.19
C ASN A 163 -4.50 -14.22 29.74
N GLY A 164 -5.06 -13.28 28.95
CA GLY A 164 -5.43 -13.54 27.56
C GLY A 164 -5.78 -12.30 26.74
N ILE A 165 -5.42 -12.33 25.45
CA ILE A 165 -5.79 -11.32 24.44
C ILE A 165 -6.67 -12.02 23.42
N SER A 166 -7.78 -11.40 23.02
CA SER A 166 -8.61 -11.88 21.91
C SER A 166 -8.80 -10.77 20.88
N ALA A 167 -8.77 -11.12 19.59
CA ALA A 167 -8.99 -10.19 18.50
C ALA A 167 -10.29 -10.57 17.77
N GLY A 168 -11.23 -9.63 17.66
CA GLY A 168 -12.58 -9.87 17.13
C GLY A 168 -13.11 -8.74 16.26
#